data_AF-A0A357VDH3-F1
#
_entry.id   AF-A0A357VDH3-F1
#
_cell.length_a   1.000
_cell.length_b   1.000
_cell.length_c   1.000
_cell.angle_alpha   90.00
_cell.angle_beta   90.00
_cell.angle_gamma   90.00
#
_symmetry.space_group_name_H-M   'P 1'
#
loop_
_entity.id
_entity.type
_entity.pdbx_description
1 polymer ?
#
loop_
_entity_poly.entity_id
_entity_poly.type
_entity_poly.pdbx_seq_one_letter_code
_entity_poly.pdbx_strand_id
1 'polypeptide(L)'
;MSPGEGKPIVARLALAGLELQVALLARAGLKRWEIAASLGIKPGTVKSQLERIAGKLGPGWRDRTDIVWPELDEEVLQAVRCVRDGDGNGEEASFRAFRCAAEESISPEEAAILRLQSVPSAAGRAYLRQARALQWKLLMWGDGRILRVGAAARFWMRPALSFLAAGKYIRYLRADSGEEPYRPWWLPYTGGRVRAAKAAFYKMPTVADRDYVGNYLEDWIDRELPGYVARLHRRMQQRWLALDRIARSTGRKEPEPPPSPEELFWEARQALGIATLGDKPLP
;
A
#
# COMPACT_ATOMS: atom_id res chain seq x y z
N MET A 1 7.09 57.71 26.83
CA MET A 1 6.00 56.93 26.21
C MET A 1 6.57 56.25 24.99
N SER A 2 6.91 54.97 25.08
CA SER A 2 7.50 54.20 23.98
C SER A 2 6.41 53.61 23.08
N PRO A 3 6.59 53.57 21.76
CA PRO A 3 5.52 53.28 20.82
C PRO A 3 5.32 51.77 20.62
N GLY A 4 4.09 51.31 20.85
CA GLY A 4 3.49 50.14 20.19
C GLY A 4 4.23 48.80 20.28
N GLU A 5 4.26 48.17 21.46
CA GLU A 5 4.53 46.73 21.55
C GLU A 5 3.37 45.96 20.88
N GLY A 6 3.56 45.60 19.61
CA GLY A 6 2.65 44.70 18.90
C GLY A 6 2.52 43.40 19.69
N LYS A 7 1.29 42.93 19.88
CA LYS A 7 1.01 41.66 20.57
C LYS A 7 1.89 40.55 19.97
N PRO A 8 2.56 39.72 20.80
CA PRO A 8 3.39 38.63 20.31
C PRO A 8 2.55 37.68 19.45
N ILE A 9 3.06 37.36 18.26
CA ILE A 9 2.38 36.44 17.35
C ILE A 9 2.73 35.03 17.80
N VAL A 10 1.73 34.26 18.24
CA VAL A 10 1.93 32.84 18.58
C VAL A 10 1.84 32.02 17.30
N ALA A 11 2.97 31.48 16.83
CA ALA A 11 3.07 30.78 15.56
C ALA A 11 2.11 29.57 15.46
N ARG A 12 1.88 28.86 16.58
CA ARG A 12 0.92 27.74 16.67
C ARG A 12 -0.53 28.14 16.38
N LEU A 13 -0.89 29.40 16.64
CA LEU A 13 -2.24 29.91 16.40
C LEU A 13 -2.37 30.60 15.03
N ALA A 14 -1.26 31.08 14.47
CA ALA A 14 -1.24 31.78 13.19
C ALA A 14 -1.05 30.85 11.97
N LEU A 15 -0.42 29.69 12.15
CA LEU A 15 -0.07 28.76 11.08
C LEU A 15 -0.88 27.46 11.14
N ALA A 16 -1.23 26.91 9.98
CA ALA A 16 -1.78 25.56 9.89
C ALA A 16 -0.72 24.51 10.25
N GLY A 17 -1.12 23.30 10.64
CA GLY A 17 -0.18 22.28 11.13
C GLY A 17 1.02 22.00 10.21
N LEU A 18 0.79 21.88 8.89
CA LEU A 18 1.86 21.68 7.91
C LEU A 18 2.72 22.95 7.71
N GLU A 19 2.11 24.12 7.75
CA GLU A 19 2.84 25.40 7.66
C GLU A 19 3.75 25.59 8.87
N LEU A 20 3.28 25.23 10.07
CA LEU A 20 4.05 25.28 11.30
C LEU A 20 5.26 24.32 11.25
N GLN A 21 5.05 23.09 10.78
CA GLN A 21 6.14 22.10 10.62
C GLN A 21 7.20 22.57 9.61
N VAL A 22 6.77 23.08 8.45
CA VAL A 22 7.68 23.66 7.45
C VAL A 22 8.41 24.88 8.02
N ALA A 23 7.72 25.72 8.80
CA ALA A 23 8.29 26.91 9.40
C ALA A 23 9.39 26.58 10.41
N LEU A 24 9.13 25.60 11.30
CA LEU A 24 10.09 25.17 12.31
C LEU A 24 11.34 24.52 11.69
N LEU A 25 11.18 23.64 10.70
CA LEU A 25 12.32 23.02 10.01
C LEU A 25 13.14 24.03 9.20
N ALA A 26 12.49 25.01 8.59
CA ALA A 26 13.21 26.09 7.89
C ALA A 26 13.97 27.02 8.86
N ARG A 27 13.46 27.25 10.07
CA ARG A 27 14.18 27.99 11.14
C ARG A 27 15.32 27.18 11.75
N ALA A 28 15.16 25.87 11.80
CA ALA A 28 16.22 24.93 12.16
C ALA A 28 17.34 24.85 11.09
N GLY A 29 17.19 25.57 9.97
CA GLY A 29 18.22 25.77 8.96
C GLY A 29 18.20 24.77 7.81
N LEU A 30 17.14 23.96 7.69
CA LEU A 30 17.02 22.99 6.60
C LEU A 30 16.69 23.68 5.27
N LYS A 31 17.26 23.16 4.19
CA LYS A 31 17.01 23.54 2.80
C LYS A 31 15.68 22.96 2.33
N ARG A 32 15.08 23.55 1.30
CA ARG A 32 13.76 23.14 0.78
C ARG A 32 13.64 21.66 0.43
N TRP A 33 14.71 21.06 -0.09
CA TRP A 33 14.72 19.64 -0.44
C TRP A 33 14.86 18.73 0.80
N GLU A 34 15.60 19.16 1.82
CA GLU A 34 15.72 18.46 3.12
C GLU A 34 14.36 18.48 3.83
N ILE A 35 13.70 19.64 3.88
CA ILE A 35 12.33 19.76 4.42
C ILE A 35 11.35 18.85 3.67
N ALA A 36 11.46 18.81 2.34
CA ALA A 36 10.62 17.94 1.51
C ALA A 36 10.85 16.46 1.83
N ALA A 37 12.11 16.05 2.01
CA ALA A 37 12.49 14.70 2.37
C ALA A 37 12.02 14.33 3.79
N SER A 38 12.22 15.21 4.78
CA SER A 38 11.83 14.99 6.17
C SER A 38 10.31 14.87 6.35
N LEU A 39 9.53 15.63 5.56
CA LEU A 39 8.07 15.64 5.65
C LEU A 39 7.39 14.70 4.63
N GLY A 40 8.15 14.04 3.75
CA GLY A 40 7.59 13.16 2.71
C GLY A 40 6.70 13.89 1.68
N ILE A 41 6.92 15.18 1.46
CA ILE A 41 6.12 16.01 0.54
C ILE A 41 6.94 16.45 -0.67
N LYS A 42 6.26 16.86 -1.76
CA LYS A 42 6.95 17.34 -2.97
C LYS A 42 7.68 18.67 -2.69
N PRO A 43 8.88 18.91 -3.26
CA PRO A 43 9.59 20.18 -3.09
C PRO A 43 8.79 21.42 -3.51
N GLY A 44 7.93 21.28 -4.54
CA GLY A 44 7.01 22.35 -4.96
C GLY A 44 5.96 22.70 -3.89
N THR A 45 5.55 21.72 -3.08
CA THR A 45 4.66 21.95 -1.93
C THR A 45 5.38 22.75 -0.85
N VAL A 46 6.64 22.43 -0.53
CA VAL A 46 7.44 23.21 0.43
C VAL A 46 7.57 24.67 -0.01
N LYS A 47 7.82 24.92 -1.30
CA LYS A 47 7.85 26.28 -1.86
C LYS A 47 6.54 27.03 -1.60
N SER A 48 5.41 26.42 -1.95
CA SER A 48 4.09 27.05 -1.75
C SER A 48 3.75 27.28 -0.28
N GLN A 49 4.17 26.37 0.62
CA GLN A 49 3.98 26.56 2.06
C GLN A 49 4.85 27.71 2.60
N LEU A 50 6.11 27.83 2.16
CA LEU A 50 6.98 28.94 2.56
C LEU A 50 6.44 30.31 2.10
N GLU A 51 5.84 30.38 0.91
CA GLU A 51 5.16 31.59 0.42
C GLU A 51 3.94 31.95 1.29
N ARG A 52 3.13 30.96 1.68
CA ARG A 52 1.98 31.16 2.58
C ARG A 52 2.40 31.59 3.98
N ILE A 53 3.46 30.99 4.52
CA ILE A 53 4.03 31.35 5.82
C ILE A 53 4.52 32.81 5.77
N ALA A 54 5.23 33.20 4.70
CA ALA A 54 5.65 34.59 4.51
C ALA A 54 4.47 35.56 4.35
N GLY A 55 3.37 35.14 3.71
CA GLY A 55 2.14 35.92 3.62
C GLY A 55 1.45 36.13 4.97
N LYS A 56 1.55 35.17 5.90
CA LYS A 56 0.92 35.24 7.23
C LYS A 56 1.78 35.91 8.28
N LEU A 57 3.08 35.63 8.26
CA LEU A 57 4.04 36.09 9.28
C LEU A 57 4.92 37.25 8.80
N GLY A 58 4.74 37.71 7.56
CA GLY A 58 5.53 38.77 6.94
C GLY A 58 6.91 38.31 6.43
N PRO A 59 7.61 39.18 5.68
CA PRO A 59 8.97 38.92 5.24
C PRO A 59 9.93 38.84 6.44
N GLY A 60 10.98 38.02 6.33
CA GLY A 60 11.96 37.87 7.41
C GLY A 60 11.45 37.16 8.66
N TRP A 61 10.29 36.48 8.59
CA TRP A 61 9.65 35.81 9.73
C TRP A 61 10.53 34.81 10.49
N ARG A 62 11.64 34.35 9.92
CA ARG A 62 12.56 33.40 10.56
C ARG A 62 13.29 34.01 11.75
N ASP A 63 13.66 35.29 11.63
CA ASP A 63 14.55 35.98 12.57
C ASP A 63 13.80 36.98 13.46
N ARG A 64 12.48 37.07 13.27
CA ARG A 64 11.58 37.93 14.04
C ARG A 64 11.43 37.45 15.49
N THR A 65 11.73 38.34 16.43
CA THR A 65 11.69 38.09 17.88
C THR A 65 10.31 38.30 18.50
N ASP A 66 9.40 38.98 17.81
CA ASP A 66 7.97 39.08 18.16
C ASP A 66 7.15 37.79 17.81
N ILE A 67 7.86 36.89 17.14
CA ILE A 67 7.71 35.45 16.89
C ILE A 67 7.65 34.50 18.09
N VAL A 68 6.51 34.16 18.70
CA VAL A 68 6.50 33.10 19.73
C VAL A 68 6.33 31.73 19.08
N TRP A 69 7.40 30.93 19.12
CA TRP A 69 7.47 29.61 18.51
C TRP A 69 7.30 28.51 19.55
N PRO A 70 6.62 27.40 19.21
CA PRO A 70 6.65 26.22 20.06
C PRO A 70 8.07 25.65 20.09
N GLU A 71 8.47 25.13 21.24
CA GLU A 71 9.70 24.33 21.34
C GLU A 71 9.60 23.13 20.40
N LEU A 72 10.67 22.90 19.64
CA LEU A 72 10.82 21.71 18.83
C LEU A 72 11.07 20.55 19.78
N ASP A 73 10.39 19.44 19.54
CA ASP A 73 10.61 18.20 20.27
C ASP A 73 12.10 17.80 20.16
N GLU A 74 12.69 17.29 21.25
CA GLU A 74 14.13 17.02 21.33
C GLU A 74 14.53 15.98 20.26
N GLU A 75 13.63 15.06 19.92
CA GLU A 75 13.78 14.11 18.82
C GLU A 75 13.92 14.79 17.44
N VAL A 76 13.20 15.89 17.22
CA VAL A 76 13.25 16.66 15.97
C VAL A 76 14.51 17.53 15.93
N LEU A 77 14.91 18.10 17.07
CA LEU A 77 16.19 18.82 17.20
C LEU A 77 17.37 17.88 16.94
N GLN A 78 17.31 16.64 17.42
CA GLN A 78 18.32 15.62 17.20
C GLN A 78 18.35 15.18 15.73
N ALA A 79 17.19 14.98 15.09
CA ALA A 79 17.11 14.67 13.65
C ALA A 79 17.68 15.81 12.77
N VAL A 80 17.45 17.07 13.16
CA VAL A 80 18.03 18.26 12.50
C VAL A 80 19.56 18.30 12.64
N ARG A 81 20.09 17.97 13.83
CA ARG A 81 21.54 17.90 14.08
C ARG A 81 22.19 16.77 13.28
N CYS A 82 21.59 15.59 13.25
CA CYS A 82 22.06 14.46 12.42
C CYS A 82 22.08 14.79 10.91
N VAL A 83 21.10 15.54 10.39
CA VAL A 83 21.09 15.98 8.99
C VAL A 83 22.16 17.04 8.69
N ARG A 84 22.59 17.81 9.70
CA ARG A 84 23.67 18.82 9.59
C ARG A 84 25.07 18.23 9.72
N ASP A 85 25.24 17.22 10.57
CA ASP A 85 26.56 16.68 10.94
C ASP A 85 26.97 15.45 10.10
N GLY A 86 26.05 14.89 9.30
CA GLY A 86 26.27 13.73 8.45
C GLY A 86 27.00 14.02 7.12
N ASP A 87 28.26 14.43 7.18
CA ASP A 87 29.20 14.32 6.06
C ASP A 87 30.21 13.21 6.40
N GLY A 88 29.96 11.97 5.93
CA GLY A 88 30.93 10.87 6.03
C GLY A 88 30.44 9.56 6.68
N ASN A 89 29.71 8.76 5.89
CA ASN A 89 29.86 7.29 5.75
C ASN A 89 29.84 6.33 6.97
N GLY A 90 29.54 6.75 8.20
CA GLY A 90 29.53 5.86 9.39
C GLY A 90 28.17 5.56 10.05
N GLU A 91 27.13 6.37 9.80
CA GLU A 91 25.91 6.40 10.62
C GLU A 91 24.74 5.53 10.13
N GLU A 92 24.84 4.93 8.94
CA GLU A 92 23.75 4.11 8.38
C GLU A 92 23.45 2.86 9.25
N ALA A 93 24.43 2.41 10.05
CA ALA A 93 24.27 1.34 11.03
C ALA A 93 23.61 1.81 12.35
N SER A 94 23.93 3.02 12.84
CA SER A 94 23.39 3.57 14.09
C SER A 94 21.94 4.04 13.93
N PHE A 95 21.63 4.69 12.81
CA PHE A 95 20.27 5.12 12.47
C PHE A 95 19.35 3.92 12.18
N ARG A 96 19.90 2.82 11.62
CA ARG A 96 19.18 1.54 11.52
C ARG A 96 18.89 0.92 12.89
N ALA A 97 19.86 0.95 13.82
CA ALA A 97 19.69 0.37 15.15
C ALA A 97 18.63 1.12 15.98
N PHE A 98 18.65 2.45 15.97
CA PHE A 98 17.64 3.29 16.65
C PHE A 98 16.25 3.10 16.02
N ARG A 99 16.16 3.03 14.69
CA ARG A 99 14.90 2.69 14.00
C ARG A 99 14.41 1.28 14.27
N CYS A 100 15.29 0.28 14.39
CA CYS A 100 14.88 -1.07 14.75
C CYS A 100 14.29 -1.10 16.16
N ALA A 101 14.90 -0.40 17.13
CA ALA A 101 14.38 -0.27 18.49
C ALA A 101 13.03 0.48 18.56
N ALA A 102 12.84 1.51 17.72
CA ALA A 102 11.56 2.22 17.58
C ALA A 102 10.50 1.44 16.78
N GLU A 103 10.91 0.57 15.84
CA GLU A 103 10.03 -0.33 15.08
C GLU A 103 9.61 -1.56 15.90
N GLU A 104 10.34 -1.93 16.95
CA GLU A 104 9.95 -3.00 17.90
C GLU A 104 8.74 -2.64 18.78
N SER A 105 8.45 -1.34 18.92
CA SER A 105 7.34 -0.82 19.73
C SER A 105 6.09 -0.44 18.93
N ILE A 106 6.17 -0.48 17.59
CA ILE A 106 5.06 -0.16 16.68
C ILE A 106 4.56 -1.46 16.04
N SER A 107 3.25 -1.67 16.00
CA SER A 107 2.71 -2.87 15.39
C SER A 107 3.10 -2.93 13.88
N PRO A 108 3.34 -4.13 13.32
CA PRO A 108 3.67 -4.29 11.89
C PRO A 108 2.63 -3.65 10.94
N GLU A 109 1.39 -3.53 11.40
CA GLU A 109 0.25 -2.91 10.72
C GLU A 109 0.36 -1.38 10.65
N GLU A 110 0.68 -0.73 11.77
CA GLU A 110 0.86 0.73 11.84
C GLU A 110 2.09 1.16 11.04
N ALA A 111 3.18 0.37 11.13
CA ALA A 111 4.37 0.56 10.31
C ALA A 111 4.05 0.52 8.81
N ALA A 112 3.10 -0.33 8.39
CA ALA A 112 2.64 -0.43 7.01
C ALA A 112 1.75 0.74 6.57
N ILE A 113 0.90 1.26 7.46
CA ILE A 113 0.10 2.47 7.22
C ILE A 113 1.02 3.67 7.00
N LEU A 114 2.02 3.85 7.88
CA LEU A 114 3.05 4.87 7.74
C LEU A 114 3.76 4.73 6.39
N ARG A 115 4.09 3.49 5.99
CA ARG A 115 4.71 3.22 4.68
C ARG A 115 3.81 3.57 3.49
N LEU A 116 2.51 3.31 3.56
CA LEU A 116 1.54 3.70 2.53
C LEU A 116 1.33 5.23 2.50
N GLN A 117 1.53 5.90 3.62
CA GLN A 117 1.53 7.37 3.74
C GLN A 117 2.87 8.01 3.34
N SER A 118 3.75 7.27 2.67
CA SER A 118 5.08 7.70 2.19
C SER A 118 6.13 7.91 3.28
N VAL A 119 5.89 7.45 4.51
CA VAL A 119 6.88 7.46 5.59
C VAL A 119 7.79 6.22 5.47
N PRO A 120 9.12 6.36 5.49
CA PRO A 120 10.03 5.25 5.22
C PRO A 120 10.23 4.30 6.41
N SER A 121 9.35 3.31 6.60
CA SER A 121 9.53 2.20 7.57
C SER A 121 10.08 0.91 6.94
N ALA A 122 11.01 0.21 7.61
CA ALA A 122 11.52 -1.10 7.22
C ALA A 122 10.57 -2.23 7.64
N ALA A 123 10.07 -2.22 8.88
CA ALA A 123 8.97 -3.09 9.32
C ALA A 123 7.72 -2.93 8.44
N GLY A 124 7.33 -1.69 8.11
CA GLY A 124 6.23 -1.41 7.19
C GLY A 124 6.51 -1.84 5.76
N ARG A 125 7.76 -1.73 5.28
CA ARG A 125 8.17 -2.25 3.97
C ARG A 125 8.17 -3.77 3.96
N ALA A 126 8.64 -4.44 5.01
CA ALA A 126 8.65 -5.89 5.17
C ALA A 126 7.22 -6.42 5.28
N TYR A 127 6.38 -5.78 6.09
CA TYR A 127 4.96 -6.07 6.23
C TYR A 127 4.21 -5.82 4.93
N LEU A 128 4.43 -4.71 4.21
CA LEU A 128 3.84 -4.51 2.89
C LEU A 128 4.40 -5.48 1.86
N ARG A 129 5.64 -5.97 2.00
CA ARG A 129 6.19 -7.02 1.14
C ARG A 129 5.55 -8.37 1.45
N GLN A 130 5.30 -8.68 2.72
CA GLN A 130 4.53 -9.86 3.19
C GLN A 130 3.04 -9.74 2.88
N ALA A 131 2.46 -8.54 2.90
CA ALA A 131 1.07 -8.24 2.54
C ALA A 131 0.89 -8.01 1.04
N ARG A 132 1.99 -7.90 0.28
CA ARG A 132 1.99 -8.02 -1.19
C ARG A 132 2.28 -9.45 -1.61
N ALA A 133 2.98 -10.22 -0.78
CA ALA A 133 2.96 -11.67 -0.87
C ALA A 133 1.51 -12.12 -0.67
N LEU A 134 0.88 -11.87 0.47
CA LEU A 134 -0.55 -12.11 0.63
C LEU A 134 -1.39 -11.09 -0.16
N GLN A 135 -1.63 -11.35 -1.45
CA GLN A 135 -2.33 -10.46 -2.40
C GLN A 135 -3.78 -10.12 -1.99
N TRP A 136 -4.24 -10.63 -0.86
CA TRP A 136 -5.49 -10.29 -0.18
C TRP A 136 -5.16 -10.09 1.31
N LYS A 137 -5.63 -8.99 1.89
CA LYS A 137 -5.43 -8.73 3.31
C LYS A 137 -6.51 -7.81 3.87
N LEU A 138 -6.86 -8.03 5.14
CA LEU A 138 -7.67 -7.10 5.92
C LEU A 138 -6.83 -5.83 6.13
N LEU A 139 -7.29 -4.72 5.58
CA LEU A 139 -6.70 -3.41 5.80
C LEU A 139 -7.29 -2.77 7.05
N MET A 140 -6.38 -2.28 7.88
CA MET A 140 -6.68 -1.44 9.03
C MET A 140 -6.95 -0.01 8.57
N TRP A 141 -8.17 0.25 8.10
CA TRP A 141 -8.71 1.60 7.93
C TRP A 141 -9.84 1.79 8.92
N GLY A 142 -9.70 2.75 9.85
CA GLY A 142 -10.59 2.85 11.01
C GLY A 142 -10.56 1.56 11.83
N ASP A 143 -11.72 0.96 12.09
CA ASP A 143 -11.87 -0.23 12.95
C ASP A 143 -11.43 -1.58 12.32
N GLY A 144 -10.61 -1.59 11.27
CA GLY A 144 -10.11 -2.84 10.66
C GLY A 144 -11.15 -3.65 9.86
N ARG A 145 -12.20 -3.00 9.37
CA ARG A 145 -13.36 -3.64 8.70
C ARG A 145 -13.31 -3.61 7.17
N ILE A 146 -12.14 -3.42 6.57
CA ILE A 146 -12.02 -3.35 5.11
C ILE A 146 -11.11 -4.46 4.61
N LEU A 147 -11.60 -5.30 3.71
CA LEU A 147 -10.82 -6.31 3.01
C LEU A 147 -10.36 -5.73 1.67
N ARG A 148 -9.05 -5.62 1.46
CA ARG A 148 -8.49 -5.32 0.14
C ARG A 148 -8.07 -6.64 -0.51
N VAL A 149 -8.53 -6.84 -1.73
CA VAL A 149 -8.16 -7.99 -2.56
C VAL A 149 -7.53 -7.47 -3.83
N GLY A 150 -6.26 -7.83 -4.05
CA GLY A 150 -5.51 -7.54 -5.27
C GLY A 150 -6.17 -8.16 -6.50
N ALA A 151 -5.78 -7.66 -7.67
CA ALA A 151 -6.41 -8.05 -8.93
C ALA A 151 -6.32 -9.58 -9.18
N ALA A 152 -5.14 -10.18 -8.96
CA ALA A 152 -4.95 -11.60 -9.19
C ALA A 152 -5.61 -12.47 -8.12
N ALA A 153 -5.41 -12.15 -6.84
CA ALA A 153 -6.14 -12.80 -5.75
C ALA A 153 -7.65 -12.80 -5.98
N ARG A 154 -8.23 -11.68 -6.42
CA ARG A 154 -9.68 -11.57 -6.67
C ARG A 154 -10.16 -12.50 -7.78
N PHE A 155 -9.32 -12.76 -8.80
CA PHE A 155 -9.65 -13.72 -9.84
C PHE A 155 -9.75 -15.15 -9.27
N TRP A 156 -8.75 -15.55 -8.48
CA TRP A 156 -8.67 -16.90 -7.91
C TRP A 156 -9.67 -17.13 -6.77
N MET A 157 -9.88 -16.14 -5.91
CA MET A 157 -10.81 -16.19 -4.77
C MET A 157 -12.26 -15.89 -5.16
N ARG A 158 -12.58 -15.78 -6.44
CA ARG A 158 -13.93 -15.41 -6.89
C ARG A 158 -15.03 -16.29 -6.25
N PRO A 159 -14.91 -17.63 -6.12
CA PRO A 159 -15.92 -18.44 -5.45
C PRO A 159 -16.12 -18.05 -3.98
N ALA A 160 -15.02 -17.95 -3.22
CA ALA A 160 -15.04 -17.56 -1.81
C ALA A 160 -15.67 -16.17 -1.60
N LEU A 161 -15.24 -15.19 -2.39
CA LEU A 161 -15.78 -13.83 -2.32
C LEU A 161 -17.27 -13.78 -2.70
N SER A 162 -17.71 -14.62 -3.63
CA SER A 162 -19.12 -14.71 -4.00
C SER A 162 -19.96 -15.30 -2.87
N PHE A 163 -19.46 -16.34 -2.19
CA PHE A 163 -20.09 -16.92 -1.02
C PHE A 163 -20.23 -15.90 0.12
N LEU A 164 -19.12 -15.23 0.47
CA LEU A 164 -19.11 -14.21 1.51
C LEU A 164 -20.03 -13.03 1.21
N ALA A 165 -20.09 -12.60 -0.06
CA ALA A 165 -20.98 -11.52 -0.48
C ALA A 165 -22.45 -11.94 -0.44
N ALA A 166 -22.77 -13.16 -0.87
CA ALA A 166 -24.12 -13.72 -0.80
C ALA A 166 -24.60 -13.87 0.65
N GLY A 167 -23.71 -14.29 1.54
CA GLY A 167 -23.94 -14.36 2.99
C GLY A 167 -23.97 -13.00 3.70
N LYS A 168 -23.77 -11.88 2.99
CA LYS A 168 -23.71 -10.50 3.53
C LYS A 168 -22.58 -10.23 4.54
N TYR A 169 -21.60 -11.14 4.65
CA TYR A 169 -20.40 -10.94 5.47
C TYR A 169 -19.48 -9.85 4.90
N ILE A 170 -19.50 -9.68 3.58
CA ILE A 170 -18.77 -8.61 2.89
C ILE A 170 -19.68 -7.84 1.94
N ARG A 171 -19.44 -6.53 1.80
CA ARG A 171 -20.09 -5.65 0.82
C ARG A 171 -19.05 -5.03 -0.08
N TYR A 172 -19.22 -5.17 -1.39
CA TYR A 172 -18.36 -4.51 -2.37
C TYR A 172 -18.44 -2.98 -2.19
N LEU A 173 -17.29 -2.33 -2.07
CA LEU A 173 -17.19 -0.88 -1.99
C LEU A 173 -16.84 -0.28 -3.35
N ARG A 174 -15.63 -0.60 -3.83
CA ARG A 174 -15.09 -0.04 -5.07
C ARG A 174 -13.96 -0.90 -5.62
N ALA A 175 -13.73 -0.79 -6.93
CA ALA A 175 -12.51 -1.29 -7.55
C ALA A 175 -11.37 -0.29 -7.31
N ASP A 176 -10.17 -0.82 -7.07
CA ASP A 176 -8.97 -0.01 -7.10
C ASP A 176 -8.64 0.32 -8.56
N SER A 177 -8.57 1.61 -8.89
CA SER A 177 -8.23 2.08 -10.23
C SER A 177 -6.73 2.22 -10.44
N GLY A 178 -5.92 2.10 -9.38
CA GLY A 178 -4.47 2.28 -9.44
C GLY A 178 -3.69 1.02 -9.86
N GLU A 179 -4.29 -0.17 -9.77
CA GLU A 179 -3.63 -1.42 -10.18
C GLU A 179 -4.06 -1.84 -11.59
N GLU A 180 -3.07 -2.33 -12.37
CA GLU A 180 -3.33 -2.91 -13.68
C GLU A 180 -4.24 -4.14 -13.53
N PRO A 181 -5.27 -4.28 -14.39
CA PRO A 181 -6.16 -5.43 -14.32
C PRO A 181 -5.40 -6.74 -14.52
N TYR A 182 -5.56 -7.68 -13.59
CA TYR A 182 -4.96 -9.00 -13.72
C TYR A 182 -5.75 -9.84 -14.72
N ARG A 183 -4.99 -10.45 -15.61
CA ARG A 183 -5.50 -11.38 -16.60
C ARG A 183 -4.48 -12.50 -16.81
N PRO A 184 -4.85 -13.76 -16.52
CA PRO A 184 -4.02 -14.89 -16.89
C PRO A 184 -3.87 -14.97 -18.41
N TRP A 185 -2.66 -15.30 -18.89
CA TRP A 185 -2.34 -15.39 -20.31
C TRP A 185 -3.19 -16.43 -21.05
N TRP A 186 -3.52 -17.54 -20.36
CA TRP A 186 -4.34 -18.64 -20.87
C TRP A 186 -5.85 -18.32 -20.89
N LEU A 187 -6.29 -17.18 -20.36
CA LEU A 187 -7.71 -16.81 -20.37
C LEU A 187 -8.10 -16.16 -21.72
N PRO A 188 -9.01 -16.78 -22.50
CA PRO A 188 -9.31 -16.33 -23.85
C PRO A 188 -10.07 -14.99 -23.87
N TYR A 189 -9.86 -14.20 -24.94
CA TYR A 189 -10.63 -13.00 -25.21
C TYR A 189 -12.08 -13.39 -25.53
N THR A 190 -13.06 -12.77 -24.86
CA THR A 190 -14.48 -12.92 -25.20
C THR A 190 -15.03 -11.59 -25.69
N GLY A 191 -15.31 -11.49 -26.99
CA GLY A 191 -16.10 -10.39 -27.58
C GLY A 191 -15.54 -8.98 -27.34
N GLY A 192 -14.23 -8.79 -27.48
CA GLY A 192 -13.59 -7.46 -27.41
C GLY A 192 -13.52 -6.82 -26.01
N ARG A 193 -14.16 -7.41 -24.98
CA ARG A 193 -14.04 -6.96 -23.59
C ARG A 193 -13.09 -7.88 -22.81
N VAL A 194 -12.11 -7.28 -22.15
CA VAL A 194 -11.13 -8.00 -21.33
C VAL A 194 -11.83 -8.53 -20.08
N ARG A 195 -11.90 -9.86 -19.89
CA ARG A 195 -12.24 -10.49 -18.60
C ARG A 195 -11.05 -10.38 -17.63
N ALA A 196 -10.63 -9.16 -17.33
CA ALA A 196 -9.61 -8.92 -16.33
C ALA A 196 -10.26 -8.63 -14.98
N ALA A 197 -9.68 -9.17 -13.92
CA ALA A 197 -10.05 -8.80 -12.57
C ALA A 197 -9.31 -7.53 -12.20
N LYS A 198 -10.03 -6.56 -11.63
CA LYS A 198 -9.41 -5.40 -10.97
C LYS A 198 -9.34 -5.65 -9.48
N ALA A 199 -8.33 -5.13 -8.81
CA ALA A 199 -8.29 -5.09 -7.36
C ALA A 199 -9.56 -4.41 -6.81
N ALA A 200 -9.97 -4.78 -5.61
CA ALA A 200 -11.20 -4.29 -5.01
C ALA A 200 -11.13 -4.21 -3.50
N PHE A 201 -11.95 -3.32 -2.96
CA PHE A 201 -12.18 -3.16 -1.54
C PHE A 201 -13.58 -3.66 -1.19
N TYR A 202 -13.68 -4.40 -0.10
CA TYR A 202 -14.92 -4.87 0.49
C TYR A 202 -15.01 -4.39 1.93
N LYS A 203 -16.21 -4.00 2.36
CA LYS A 203 -16.52 -3.62 3.74
C LYS A 203 -17.16 -4.78 4.48
N MET A 204 -16.72 -5.03 5.70
CA MET A 204 -17.35 -5.94 6.64
C MET A 204 -18.28 -5.14 7.57
N PRO A 205 -19.55 -5.53 7.73
CA PRO A 205 -20.49 -4.78 8.56
C PRO A 205 -20.08 -4.74 10.04
N THR A 206 -19.75 -5.89 10.62
CA THR A 206 -19.45 -6.05 12.04
C THR A 206 -18.00 -6.50 12.30
N VAL A 207 -17.58 -6.45 13.57
CA VAL A 207 -16.28 -6.99 13.99
C VAL A 207 -16.27 -8.52 13.95
N ALA A 208 -17.39 -9.18 14.29
CA ALA A 208 -17.49 -10.64 14.15
C ALA A 208 -17.35 -11.10 12.69
N ASP A 209 -17.86 -10.32 11.73
CA ASP A 209 -17.67 -10.60 10.30
C ASP A 209 -16.20 -10.54 9.89
N ARG A 210 -15.38 -9.69 10.54
CA ARG A 210 -13.95 -9.58 10.26
C ARG A 210 -13.23 -10.90 10.53
N ASP A 211 -13.45 -11.45 11.72
CA ASP A 211 -12.77 -12.67 12.17
C ASP A 211 -13.27 -13.87 11.36
N TYR A 212 -14.59 -13.94 11.13
CA TYR A 212 -15.17 -14.98 10.28
C TYR A 212 -14.63 -14.95 8.85
N VAL A 213 -14.59 -13.77 8.22
CA VAL A 213 -14.09 -13.62 6.85
C VAL A 213 -12.62 -13.99 6.76
N GLY A 214 -11.79 -13.57 7.73
CA GLY A 214 -10.38 -13.96 7.79
C GLY A 214 -10.21 -15.48 7.81
N ASN A 215 -10.81 -16.13 8.82
CA ASN A 215 -10.72 -17.58 9.01
C ASN A 215 -11.29 -18.36 7.82
N TYR A 216 -12.40 -17.91 7.25
CA TYR A 216 -13.02 -18.57 6.09
C TYR A 216 -12.12 -18.49 4.86
N LEU A 217 -11.49 -17.35 4.59
CA LEU A 217 -10.62 -17.21 3.43
C LEU A 217 -9.36 -18.07 3.57
N GLU A 218 -8.79 -18.18 4.77
CA GLU A 218 -7.67 -19.09 5.05
C GLU A 218 -8.07 -20.55 4.82
N ASP A 219 -9.18 -21.00 5.43
CA ASP A 219 -9.67 -22.38 5.27
C ASP A 219 -10.00 -22.70 3.81
N TRP A 220 -10.59 -21.74 3.08
CA TRP A 220 -10.88 -21.89 1.65
C TRP A 220 -9.61 -22.06 0.82
N ILE A 221 -8.57 -21.29 1.12
CA ILE A 221 -7.29 -21.38 0.42
C ILE A 221 -6.62 -22.73 0.66
N ASP A 222 -6.65 -23.23 1.89
CA ASP A 222 -5.98 -24.48 2.22
C ASP A 222 -6.74 -25.71 1.73
N ARG A 223 -8.08 -25.68 1.79
CA ARG A 223 -8.90 -26.87 1.55
C ARG A 223 -9.62 -26.87 0.21
N GLU A 224 -10.10 -25.72 -0.25
CA GLU A 224 -10.95 -25.64 -1.44
C GLU A 224 -10.22 -25.21 -2.70
N LEU A 225 -9.13 -24.44 -2.58
CA LEU A 225 -8.37 -23.95 -3.74
C LEU A 225 -7.89 -25.08 -4.64
N PRO A 226 -7.30 -26.20 -4.14
CA PRO A 226 -6.87 -27.30 -5.02
C PRO A 226 -8.04 -27.88 -5.84
N GLY A 227 -9.19 -28.09 -5.19
CA GLY A 227 -10.40 -28.57 -5.85
C GLY A 227 -10.95 -27.58 -6.87
N TYR A 228 -10.86 -26.28 -6.59
CA TYR A 228 -11.24 -25.23 -7.53
C TYR A 228 -10.33 -25.22 -8.76
N VAL A 229 -9.01 -25.29 -8.58
CA VAL A 229 -8.04 -25.36 -9.68
C VAL A 229 -8.29 -26.59 -10.55
N ALA A 230 -8.50 -27.76 -9.94
CA ALA A 230 -8.79 -28.99 -10.69
C ALA A 230 -10.07 -28.87 -11.54
N ARG A 231 -11.14 -28.25 -11.00
CA ARG A 231 -12.38 -27.99 -11.75
C ARG A 231 -12.16 -27.00 -12.89
N LEU A 232 -11.36 -25.96 -12.67
CA LEU A 232 -11.03 -24.97 -13.68
C LEU A 232 -10.22 -25.61 -14.82
N HIS A 233 -9.17 -26.36 -14.49
CA HIS A 233 -8.36 -27.13 -15.44
C HIS A 233 -9.24 -28.06 -16.28
N ARG A 234 -10.13 -28.83 -15.66
CA ARG A 234 -11.05 -29.73 -16.39
C ARG A 234 -11.91 -28.98 -17.41
N ARG A 235 -12.43 -27.80 -17.06
CA ARG A 235 -13.19 -26.95 -18.00
C ARG A 235 -12.32 -26.41 -19.13
N MET A 236 -11.08 -26.02 -18.83
CA MET A 236 -10.12 -25.56 -19.84
C MET A 236 -9.78 -26.67 -20.82
N GLN A 237 -9.50 -27.88 -20.31
CA GLN A 237 -9.17 -29.05 -21.13
C GLN A 237 -10.35 -29.48 -22.01
N GLN A 238 -11.58 -29.50 -21.48
CA GLN A 238 -12.79 -29.76 -22.27
C GLN A 238 -12.94 -28.76 -23.43
N ARG A 239 -12.72 -27.47 -23.16
CA ARG A 239 -12.80 -26.42 -24.18
C ARG A 239 -11.69 -26.56 -25.22
N TRP A 240 -10.46 -26.84 -24.78
CA TRP A 240 -9.32 -27.05 -25.67
C TRP A 240 -9.56 -28.23 -26.61
N LEU A 241 -10.00 -29.38 -26.09
CA LEU A 241 -10.35 -30.55 -26.91
C LEU A 241 -11.44 -30.24 -27.94
N ALA A 242 -12.44 -29.43 -27.59
CA ALA A 242 -13.46 -29.00 -28.53
C ALA A 242 -12.89 -28.11 -29.65
N LEU A 243 -12.01 -27.16 -29.31
CA LEU A 243 -11.37 -26.27 -30.28
C LEU A 243 -10.37 -27.01 -31.18
N ASP A 244 -9.63 -27.95 -30.62
CA ASP A 244 -8.68 -28.82 -31.33
C ASP A 244 -9.40 -29.68 -32.39
N ARG A 245 -10.52 -30.33 -32.02
CA ARG A 245 -11.35 -31.06 -32.99
C ARG A 245 -11.83 -30.18 -34.13
N ILE A 246 -12.27 -28.95 -33.82
CA ILE A 246 -12.71 -27.98 -34.84
C ILE A 246 -11.53 -27.57 -35.73
N ALA A 247 -10.37 -27.27 -35.15
CA ALA A 247 -9.18 -26.85 -35.89
C ALA A 247 -8.74 -27.92 -36.89
N ARG A 248 -8.65 -29.18 -36.45
CA ARG A 248 -8.35 -30.33 -37.33
C ARG A 248 -9.37 -30.49 -38.46
N SER A 249 -10.66 -30.36 -38.15
CA SER A 249 -11.72 -30.48 -39.16
C SER A 249 -11.76 -29.33 -40.18
N THR A 250 -11.18 -28.17 -39.85
CA THR A 250 -11.23 -26.95 -40.68
C THR A 250 -9.88 -26.57 -41.28
N GLY A 251 -8.84 -27.39 -41.09
CA GLY A 251 -7.47 -27.10 -41.54
C GLY A 251 -6.86 -25.85 -40.90
N ARG A 252 -7.39 -25.42 -39.74
CA ARG A 252 -6.88 -24.25 -39.01
C ARG A 252 -5.73 -24.66 -38.09
N LYS A 253 -4.90 -23.69 -37.72
CA LYS A 253 -3.83 -23.88 -36.72
C LYS A 253 -4.43 -24.42 -35.41
N GLU A 254 -3.80 -25.44 -34.85
CA GLU A 254 -4.19 -26.03 -33.56
C GLU A 254 -4.10 -24.99 -32.43
N PRO A 255 -5.06 -24.99 -31.49
CA PRO A 255 -5.03 -24.09 -30.35
C PRO A 255 -3.94 -24.50 -29.36
N GLU A 256 -3.30 -23.52 -28.72
CA GLU A 256 -2.33 -23.76 -27.65
C GLU A 256 -2.97 -24.57 -26.50
N PRO A 257 -2.26 -25.58 -25.96
CA PRO A 257 -2.75 -26.38 -24.86
C PRO A 257 -2.90 -25.54 -23.58
N PRO A 258 -3.86 -25.87 -22.71
CA PRO A 258 -3.97 -25.22 -21.41
C PRO A 258 -2.75 -25.57 -20.53
N PRO A 259 -2.38 -24.68 -19.57
CA PRO A 259 -1.38 -24.98 -18.55
C PRO A 259 -1.76 -26.22 -17.74
N SER A 260 -0.75 -26.89 -17.18
CA SER A 260 -0.94 -28.07 -16.35
C SER A 260 -1.68 -27.74 -15.04
N PRO A 261 -2.29 -28.73 -14.37
CA PRO A 261 -2.91 -28.51 -13.05
C PRO A 261 -1.92 -27.94 -12.01
N GLU A 262 -0.66 -28.37 -12.09
CA GLU A 262 0.40 -27.93 -11.18
C GLU A 262 0.81 -26.48 -11.45
N GLU A 263 0.95 -26.10 -12.73
CA GLU A 263 1.21 -24.72 -13.14
C GLU A 263 0.08 -23.78 -12.72
N LEU A 264 -1.18 -24.20 -12.91
CA LEU A 264 -2.35 -23.43 -12.48
C LEU A 264 -2.40 -23.28 -10.96
N PHE A 265 -2.07 -24.35 -10.23
CA PHE A 265 -2.06 -24.30 -8.77
C PHE A 265 -0.93 -23.41 -8.25
N TRP A 266 0.25 -23.49 -8.87
CA TRP A 266 1.37 -22.60 -8.58
C TRP A 266 1.01 -21.14 -8.87
N GLU A 267 0.42 -20.85 -10.04
CA GLU A 267 -0.01 -19.50 -10.41
C GLU A 267 -1.05 -18.98 -9.42
N ALA A 268 -2.00 -19.81 -8.99
CA ALA A 268 -2.96 -19.45 -7.96
C ALA A 268 -2.29 -19.11 -6.63
N ARG A 269 -1.34 -19.93 -6.16
CA ARG A 269 -0.59 -19.67 -4.93
C ARG A 269 0.28 -18.42 -5.03
N GLN A 270 0.89 -18.14 -6.17
CA GLN A 270 1.63 -16.90 -6.43
C GLN A 270 0.70 -15.68 -6.46
N ALA A 271 -0.46 -15.82 -7.08
CA ALA A 271 -1.50 -14.79 -7.13
C ALA A 271 -2.18 -14.54 -5.77
N LEU A 272 -1.97 -15.42 -4.79
CA LEU A 272 -2.31 -15.23 -3.39
C LEU A 272 -1.07 -14.91 -2.55
N GLY A 273 0.11 -14.86 -3.20
CA GLY A 273 1.50 -14.92 -2.72
C GLY A 273 1.72 -15.67 -1.42
N ILE A 274 1.34 -16.94 -1.52
CA ILE A 274 1.67 -18.04 -0.63
C ILE A 274 2.94 -18.75 -1.13
N ALA A 275 3.20 -18.73 -2.44
CA ALA A 275 4.37 -19.37 -3.05
C ALA A 275 5.51 -18.37 -3.28
N THR A 276 6.75 -18.82 -3.16
CA THR A 276 7.95 -18.03 -3.50
C THR A 276 8.46 -18.41 -4.90
N LEU A 277 9.27 -17.55 -5.52
CA LEU A 277 9.80 -17.75 -6.88
C LEU A 277 10.58 -19.07 -7.06
N GLY A 278 11.03 -19.70 -5.98
CA GLY A 278 11.72 -20.99 -5.99
C GLY A 278 10.80 -22.22 -6.12
N ASP A 279 9.49 -22.07 -5.96
CA ASP A 279 8.53 -23.18 -5.94
C ASP A 279 7.95 -23.50 -7.34
N LYS A 280 8.48 -22.88 -8.41
CA LYS A 280 7.92 -23.06 -9.75
C LYS A 280 8.14 -24.50 -10.21
N PRO A 281 7.08 -25.26 -10.56
CA PRO A 281 7.25 -26.59 -11.12
C PRO A 281 8.09 -26.48 -12.40
N LEU A 282 9.06 -27.37 -12.55
CA LEU A 282 9.85 -27.47 -13.77
C LEU A 282 8.93 -27.94 -14.91
N PRO A 283 9.12 -27.42 -16.13
CA PRO A 283 8.33 -27.79 -17.30
C PRO A 283 8.49 -29.27 -17.66
#